data_AF-A0A843AE19-F1
#
_entry.id   AF-A0A843AE19-F1
#
_cell.length_a   1.000
_cell.length_b   1.000
_cell.length_c   1.000
_cell.angle_alpha   90.00
_cell.angle_beta   90.00
_cell.angle_gamma   90.00
#
_symmetry.space_group_name_H-M   'P 1'
#
loop_
_entity.id
_entity.type
_entity.pdbx_description
1 polymer ?
#
loop_
_entity_poly.entity_id
_entity_poly.type
_entity_poly.pdbx_seq_one_letter_code
_entity_poly.pdbx_strand_id
1 'polypeptide(L)'
;MNVIVITDPTGQDINGAAGGSMSFADNMFQSTFLMSKEKQFVVLSGGEGDSNNRLRAIVESISRLENGATAAEGAAAASGYSGIRLMVGGPSIGAAVGGSFDAYLITVEDDNSIQITPYSGGLAVLPPGEKGAIIHLRNTHGNPQYGTATQVRRETALNIGRMIRDGYSATTIVGQVFKEVSNDAGEKYGGGAVNLVAGISTGDMFTPEEINTTGYPMNEPYVKVCPNDGWSSGYPAAENYDTCPIDGAPLKVIYAYEALTDAITVTQDSVSVSVYGSETPGLSETTSEVVKASVSKYGYDANAIAGSLNKGIRNGLIVSVNYVEPKDINVKAGSKAVGVYYTPLPDGRTSPPWNLPVSSFVLDILGSIQTAIGIILVLLVIFRSRLLKSFQKK
;
A
#
# COMPACT_ATOMS: atom_id res chain seq x y z
N MET A 1 -13.79 -2.21 11.95
CA MET A 1 -14.34 -3.31 11.14
C MET A 1 -13.19 -4.24 10.80
N ASN A 2 -13.40 -5.56 10.86
CA ASN A 2 -12.47 -6.52 10.27
C ASN A 2 -13.25 -7.49 9.39
N VAL A 3 -12.67 -7.83 8.24
CA VAL A 3 -13.24 -8.79 7.31
C VAL A 3 -12.17 -9.71 6.75
N ILE A 4 -12.52 -10.98 6.58
CA ILE A 4 -11.79 -11.94 5.76
C ILE A 4 -12.81 -12.61 4.84
N VAL A 5 -12.48 -12.69 3.55
CA VAL A 5 -13.30 -13.31 2.50
C VAL A 5 -12.45 -14.34 1.77
N ILE A 6 -13.00 -15.54 1.60
CA ILE A 6 -12.41 -16.66 0.86
C ILE A 6 -13.45 -17.13 -0.17
N THR A 7 -13.17 -16.84 -1.45
CA THR A 7 -13.97 -17.29 -2.60
C THR A 7 -13.36 -18.53 -3.26
N ASP A 8 -12.06 -18.72 -3.12
CA ASP A 8 -11.34 -19.92 -3.53
C ASP A 8 -10.43 -20.43 -2.40
N PRO A 9 -10.84 -21.48 -1.66
CA PRO A 9 -10.05 -22.06 -0.58
C PRO A 9 -8.85 -22.89 -1.09
N THR A 10 -8.74 -23.12 -2.40
CA THR A 10 -7.58 -23.83 -2.98
C THR A 10 -6.36 -22.93 -3.13
N GLY A 11 -6.56 -21.60 -3.13
CA GLY A 11 -5.50 -20.62 -3.36
C GLY A 11 -4.99 -20.58 -4.81
N GLN A 12 -5.74 -21.14 -5.77
CA GLN A 12 -5.39 -21.11 -7.19
C GLN A 12 -5.82 -19.81 -7.86
N ASP A 13 -6.99 -19.30 -7.50
CA ASP A 13 -7.41 -17.95 -7.85
C ASP A 13 -6.57 -16.96 -7.06
N ILE A 14 -5.76 -16.19 -7.79
CA ILE A 14 -4.87 -15.18 -7.23
C ILE A 14 -5.62 -14.04 -6.54
N ASN A 15 -6.93 -13.89 -6.77
CA ASN A 15 -7.81 -12.95 -6.05
C ASN A 15 -8.81 -13.67 -5.14
N GLY A 16 -8.58 -14.95 -4.88
CA GLY A 16 -9.51 -15.88 -4.22
C GLY A 16 -9.60 -15.75 -2.71
N ALA A 17 -8.69 -15.01 -2.08
CA ALA A 17 -8.72 -14.75 -0.64
C ALA A 17 -8.19 -13.35 -0.32
N ALA A 18 -8.94 -12.60 0.48
CA ALA A 18 -8.61 -11.22 0.84
C ALA A 18 -9.05 -10.90 2.27
N GLY A 19 -8.38 -9.93 2.88
CA GLY A 19 -8.72 -9.44 4.20
C GLY A 19 -8.63 -7.92 4.27
N GLY A 20 -9.28 -7.32 5.25
CA GLY A 20 -9.24 -5.87 5.42
C GLY A 20 -9.66 -5.40 6.80
N SER A 21 -9.18 -4.21 7.13
CA SER A 21 -9.43 -3.55 8.40
C SER A 21 -9.82 -2.09 8.18
N MET A 22 -10.83 -1.63 8.91
CA MET A 22 -11.12 -0.20 9.06
C MET A 22 -11.12 0.16 10.53
N SER A 23 -10.76 1.41 10.81
CA SER A 23 -10.73 2.01 12.13
C SER A 23 -11.77 3.12 12.23
N PHE A 24 -12.23 3.36 13.45
CA PHE A 24 -12.98 4.56 13.81
C PHE A 24 -12.18 5.50 14.72
N ALA A 25 -11.06 5.02 15.26
CA ALA A 25 -10.28 5.71 16.27
C ALA A 25 -9.09 6.44 15.67
N ASP A 26 -8.73 7.57 16.28
CA ASP A 26 -7.54 8.37 15.96
C ASP A 26 -6.25 7.55 16.08
N ASN A 27 -6.24 6.48 16.87
CA ASN A 27 -5.09 5.58 16.89
C ASN A 27 -5.31 4.42 15.90
N MET A 28 -4.84 4.61 14.68
CA MET A 28 -4.80 3.58 13.62
C MET A 28 -4.09 2.28 14.04
N PHE A 29 -3.14 2.31 15.00
CA PHE A 29 -2.52 1.10 15.55
C PHE A 29 -3.50 0.22 16.32
N GLN A 30 -4.69 0.73 16.66
CA GLN A 30 -5.74 -0.12 17.21
C GLN A 30 -6.22 -1.18 16.20
N SER A 31 -6.04 -0.92 14.91
CA SER A 31 -6.35 -1.82 13.81
C SER A 31 -5.06 -2.37 13.20
N THR A 32 -4.28 -3.13 13.97
CA THR A 32 -3.03 -3.72 13.46
C THR A 32 -3.31 -4.76 12.40
N PHE A 33 -2.60 -4.64 11.28
CA PHE A 33 -2.62 -5.54 10.14
C PHE A 33 -1.24 -6.20 10.00
N LEU A 34 -1.17 -7.54 10.09
CA LEU A 34 0.07 -8.28 9.86
C LEU A 34 -0.18 -9.45 8.91
N MET A 35 0.63 -9.56 7.88
CA MET A 35 0.54 -10.60 6.86
C MET A 35 1.86 -11.38 6.78
N SER A 36 1.76 -12.71 6.70
CA SER A 36 2.85 -13.55 6.23
C SER A 36 2.67 -13.82 4.74
N LYS A 37 3.54 -13.22 3.90
CA LYS A 37 3.51 -13.46 2.43
C LYS A 37 3.92 -14.90 2.10
N GLU A 38 4.76 -15.50 2.93
CA GLU A 38 5.26 -16.87 2.73
C GLU A 38 4.20 -17.91 3.09
N LYS A 39 3.52 -17.74 4.23
CA LYS A 39 2.50 -18.68 4.72
C LYS A 39 1.07 -18.29 4.39
N GLN A 40 0.89 -17.19 3.63
CA GLN A 40 -0.38 -16.71 3.10
C GLN A 40 -1.48 -16.55 4.17
N PHE A 41 -1.13 -16.01 5.34
CA PHE A 41 -2.11 -15.68 6.37
C PHE A 41 -2.05 -14.21 6.76
N VAL A 42 -3.14 -13.74 7.34
CA VAL A 42 -3.25 -12.43 7.98
C VAL A 42 -3.72 -12.55 9.42
N VAL A 43 -3.24 -11.64 10.26
CA VAL A 43 -3.75 -11.36 11.60
C VAL A 43 -4.25 -9.91 11.61
N LEU A 44 -5.56 -9.76 11.81
CA LEU A 44 -6.26 -8.49 11.95
C LEU A 44 -6.62 -8.30 13.41
N SER A 45 -6.03 -7.29 14.05
CA SER A 45 -6.29 -7.00 15.46
C SER A 45 -7.30 -5.88 15.63
N GLY A 46 -8.05 -5.93 16.73
CA GLY A 46 -8.85 -4.83 17.21
C GLY A 46 -9.33 -5.02 18.64
N GLY A 47 -10.34 -4.25 19.02
CA GLY A 47 -10.94 -4.29 20.36
C GLY A 47 -10.57 -3.09 21.23
N GLU A 48 -11.18 -3.06 22.42
CA GLU A 48 -11.10 -1.95 23.38
C GLU A 48 -10.08 -2.23 24.51
N GLY A 49 -9.39 -3.37 24.46
CA GLY A 49 -8.39 -3.74 25.45
C GLY A 49 -7.07 -2.96 25.31
N ASP A 50 -6.27 -3.04 26.38
CA ASP A 50 -4.96 -2.40 26.52
C ASP A 50 -3.99 -2.73 25.37
N SER A 51 -3.17 -1.75 24.98
CA SER A 51 -2.23 -1.88 23.84
C SER A 51 -1.15 -2.94 24.05
N ASN A 52 -0.67 -3.13 25.29
CA ASN A 52 0.34 -4.17 25.56
C ASN A 52 -0.28 -5.57 25.47
N ASN A 53 -1.49 -5.74 25.99
CA ASN A 53 -2.21 -7.01 25.88
C ASN A 53 -2.55 -7.35 24.43
N ARG A 54 -2.88 -6.34 23.62
CA ARG A 54 -3.08 -6.48 22.18
C ARG A 54 -1.81 -6.96 21.49
N LEU A 55 -0.67 -6.31 21.72
CA LEU A 55 0.61 -6.71 21.14
C LEU A 55 0.97 -8.15 21.53
N ARG A 56 0.77 -8.54 22.80
CA ARG A 56 1.00 -9.92 23.26
C ARG A 56 0.11 -10.92 22.52
N ALA A 57 -1.18 -10.62 22.39
CA ALA A 57 -2.12 -11.47 21.65
C ALA A 57 -1.70 -11.65 20.18
N ILE A 58 -1.30 -10.56 19.53
CA ILE A 58 -0.81 -10.57 18.14
C ILE A 58 0.45 -11.44 18.01
N VAL A 59 1.46 -11.20 18.84
CA VAL A 59 2.73 -11.96 18.81
C VAL A 59 2.49 -13.44 19.07
N GLU A 60 1.61 -13.76 20.02
CA GLU A 60 1.22 -15.13 20.32
C GLU A 60 0.50 -15.80 19.14
N SER A 61 -0.45 -15.11 18.52
CA SER A 61 -1.15 -15.60 17.31
C SER A 61 -0.18 -15.86 16.17
N ILE A 62 0.75 -14.93 15.89
CA ILE A 62 1.74 -15.09 14.83
C ILE A 62 2.66 -16.27 15.13
N SER A 63 3.16 -16.37 16.37
CA SER A 63 3.99 -17.50 16.79
C SER A 63 3.28 -18.84 16.56
N ARG A 64 1.99 -18.95 16.90
CA ARG A 64 1.19 -20.17 16.65
C ARG A 64 1.09 -20.47 15.14
N LEU A 65 0.72 -19.48 14.33
CA LEU A 65 0.53 -19.66 12.87
C LEU A 65 1.84 -19.97 12.16
N GLU A 66 2.94 -19.34 12.57
CA GLU A 66 4.28 -19.65 12.06
C GLU A 66 4.70 -21.09 12.41
N ASN A 67 4.14 -21.70 13.46
CA ASN A 67 4.37 -23.10 13.81
C ASN A 67 3.29 -24.05 13.25
N GLY A 68 2.52 -23.62 12.24
CA GLY A 68 1.56 -24.48 11.54
C GLY A 68 0.20 -24.62 12.21
N ALA A 69 -0.13 -23.75 13.17
CA ALA A 69 -1.46 -23.73 13.79
C ALA A 69 -2.56 -23.32 12.79
N THR A 70 -3.78 -23.73 13.09
CA THR A 70 -4.99 -23.36 12.35
C THR A 70 -5.40 -21.90 12.60
N ALA A 71 -6.25 -21.34 11.74
CA ALA A 71 -6.82 -20.00 11.95
C ALA A 71 -7.54 -19.90 13.31
N ALA A 72 -8.25 -20.95 13.72
CA ALA A 72 -8.95 -21.06 15.00
C ALA A 72 -7.99 -20.94 16.20
N GLU A 73 -6.86 -21.66 16.17
CA GLU A 73 -5.85 -21.62 17.23
C GLU A 73 -5.13 -20.27 17.30
N GLY A 74 -4.88 -19.63 16.15
CA GLY A 74 -4.36 -18.27 16.09
C GLY A 74 -5.32 -17.25 16.70
N ALA A 75 -6.57 -17.23 16.24
CA ALA A 75 -7.59 -16.32 16.74
C ALA A 75 -7.93 -16.53 18.23
N ALA A 76 -7.87 -17.77 18.72
CA ALA A 76 -8.10 -18.11 20.12
C ALA A 76 -7.08 -17.49 21.08
N ALA A 77 -5.92 -17.01 20.61
CA ALA A 77 -4.98 -16.25 21.44
C ALA A 77 -5.64 -15.01 22.06
N ALA A 78 -6.59 -14.38 21.36
CA ALA A 78 -7.32 -13.21 21.86
C ALA A 78 -8.10 -13.48 23.16
N SER A 79 -8.58 -14.72 23.36
CA SER A 79 -9.39 -15.08 24.53
C SER A 79 -8.63 -14.99 25.86
N GLY A 80 -7.30 -14.99 25.82
CA GLY A 80 -6.45 -14.78 27.00
C GLY A 80 -6.39 -13.31 27.47
N TYR A 81 -6.92 -12.37 26.68
CA TYR A 81 -6.74 -10.94 26.91
C TYR A 81 -8.08 -10.20 26.86
N SER A 82 -8.42 -9.54 27.97
CA SER A 82 -9.69 -8.82 28.09
C SER A 82 -9.81 -7.71 27.05
N GLY A 83 -10.95 -7.67 26.36
CA GLY A 83 -11.28 -6.63 25.38
C GLY A 83 -10.54 -6.75 24.05
N ILE A 84 -9.71 -7.78 23.83
CA ILE A 84 -8.96 -7.97 22.58
C ILE A 84 -9.76 -8.82 21.60
N ARG A 85 -9.65 -8.48 20.32
CA ARG A 85 -10.14 -9.25 19.19
C ARG A 85 -8.98 -9.56 18.25
N LEU A 86 -8.91 -10.80 17.79
CA LEU A 86 -8.09 -11.18 16.65
C LEU A 86 -8.97 -11.88 15.61
N MET A 87 -8.85 -11.46 14.37
CA MET A 87 -9.38 -12.17 13.21
C MET A 87 -8.21 -12.66 12.38
N VAL A 88 -8.18 -13.95 12.11
CA VAL A 88 -7.07 -14.65 11.44
C VAL A 88 -7.62 -15.37 10.23
N GLY A 89 -6.88 -15.40 9.13
CA GLY A 89 -7.27 -16.25 8.01
C GLY A 89 -6.28 -16.27 6.87
N GLY A 90 -6.51 -17.21 5.96
CA GLY A 90 -5.70 -17.48 4.77
C GLY A 90 -6.47 -18.45 3.87
N PRO A 91 -6.12 -18.55 2.57
CA PRO A 91 -6.85 -19.38 1.61
C PRO A 91 -6.93 -20.84 2.07
N SER A 92 -5.82 -21.42 2.54
CA SER A 92 -5.73 -22.84 2.90
C SER A 92 -6.09 -23.14 4.37
N ILE A 93 -6.03 -22.15 5.26
CA ILE A 93 -6.23 -22.35 6.71
C ILE A 93 -7.64 -21.95 7.19
N GLY A 94 -8.50 -21.49 6.28
CA GLY A 94 -9.82 -20.93 6.60
C GLY A 94 -9.70 -19.56 7.27
N ALA A 95 -10.73 -19.19 8.02
CA ALA A 95 -10.75 -17.94 8.78
C ALA A 95 -11.34 -18.15 10.18
N ALA A 96 -10.94 -17.34 11.14
CA ALA A 96 -11.52 -17.35 12.47
C ALA A 96 -11.49 -15.97 13.11
N VAL A 97 -12.40 -15.71 14.02
CA VAL A 97 -12.37 -14.54 14.91
C VAL A 97 -12.53 -14.99 16.36
N GLY A 98 -11.67 -14.47 17.24
CA GLY A 98 -11.61 -14.83 18.64
C GLY A 98 -11.63 -13.61 19.57
N GLY A 99 -11.97 -13.84 20.84
CA GLY A 99 -11.97 -12.83 21.88
C GLY A 99 -13.27 -12.00 21.92
N SER A 100 -13.15 -10.68 21.97
CA SER A 100 -14.28 -9.75 22.06
C SER A 100 -14.71 -9.23 20.69
N PHE A 101 -15.72 -9.87 20.09
CA PHE A 101 -16.26 -9.46 18.79
C PHE A 101 -17.78 -9.60 18.73
N ASP A 102 -18.38 -8.94 17.74
CA ASP A 102 -19.70 -9.26 17.21
C ASP A 102 -19.56 -9.44 15.70
N ALA A 103 -19.87 -10.63 15.19
CA ALA A 103 -19.57 -11.02 13.82
C ALA A 103 -20.73 -11.78 13.18
N TYR A 104 -20.73 -11.81 11.85
CA TYR A 104 -21.42 -12.83 11.09
C TYR A 104 -20.38 -13.74 10.43
N LEU A 105 -20.59 -15.04 10.55
CA LEU A 105 -19.94 -16.06 9.72
C LEU A 105 -20.87 -16.31 8.52
N ILE A 106 -20.30 -16.20 7.33
CA ILE A 106 -20.96 -16.48 6.06
C ILE A 106 -20.33 -17.76 5.50
N THR A 107 -21.14 -18.75 5.19
CA THR A 107 -20.72 -19.91 4.38
C THR A 107 -21.54 -19.96 3.11
N VAL A 108 -20.89 -20.34 2.01
CA VAL A 108 -21.55 -20.58 0.72
C VAL A 108 -21.22 -22.00 0.30
N GLU A 109 -22.23 -22.86 0.35
CA GLU A 109 -22.12 -24.28 0.04
C GLU A 109 -22.03 -24.51 -1.48
N ASP A 110 -21.62 -25.71 -1.89
CA ASP A 110 -21.52 -26.10 -3.31
C ASP A 110 -22.86 -26.04 -4.07
N ASP A 111 -23.98 -26.13 -3.36
CA ASP A 111 -25.34 -25.97 -3.91
C ASP A 111 -25.77 -24.50 -4.05
N ASN A 112 -24.86 -23.55 -3.81
CA ASN A 112 -25.08 -22.10 -3.82
C ASN A 112 -25.99 -21.59 -2.71
N SER A 113 -26.29 -22.41 -1.68
CA SER A 113 -26.97 -21.93 -0.48
C SER A 113 -26.06 -21.04 0.34
N ILE A 114 -26.63 -19.96 0.88
CA ILE A 114 -25.91 -18.97 1.70
C ILE A 114 -26.41 -19.14 3.14
N GLN A 115 -25.51 -19.48 4.05
CA GLN A 115 -25.80 -19.47 5.49
C GLN A 115 -25.11 -18.28 6.15
N ILE A 116 -25.85 -17.59 7.02
CA ILE A 116 -25.36 -16.43 7.75
C ILE A 116 -25.64 -16.64 9.23
N THR A 117 -24.58 -16.90 10.00
CA THR A 117 -24.68 -17.25 11.41
C THR A 117 -24.11 -16.13 12.27
N PRO A 118 -24.91 -15.52 13.17
CA PRO A 118 -24.40 -14.51 14.10
C PRO A 118 -23.57 -15.13 15.20
N TYR A 119 -22.47 -14.48 15.56
CA TYR A 119 -21.65 -14.81 16.72
C TYR A 119 -21.34 -13.55 17.54
N SER A 120 -21.26 -13.71 18.85
CA SER A 120 -20.86 -12.65 19.78
C SER A 120 -19.94 -13.26 20.85
N GLY A 121 -18.70 -12.78 20.88
CA GLY A 121 -17.64 -13.30 21.75
C GLY A 121 -17.22 -14.75 21.46
N GLY A 122 -16.19 -15.21 22.17
CA GLY A 122 -15.71 -16.59 22.10
C GLY A 122 -14.83 -16.84 20.88
N LEU A 123 -15.25 -17.78 20.02
CA LEU A 123 -14.55 -18.16 18.80
C LEU A 123 -15.58 -18.51 17.71
N ALA A 124 -15.45 -17.89 16.54
CA ALA A 124 -16.18 -18.26 15.33
C ALA A 124 -15.19 -18.67 14.25
N VAL A 125 -15.50 -19.74 13.51
CA VAL A 125 -14.55 -20.39 12.59
C VAL A 125 -15.24 -20.69 11.25
N LEU A 126 -14.63 -20.23 10.17
CA LEU A 126 -14.80 -20.73 8.82
C LEU A 126 -13.74 -21.83 8.61
N PRO A 127 -14.13 -23.11 8.50
CA PRO A 127 -13.18 -24.20 8.37
C PRO A 127 -12.26 -24.07 7.13
N PRO A 128 -11.06 -24.68 7.17
CA PRO A 128 -10.24 -24.87 5.97
C PRO A 128 -11.02 -25.58 4.87
N GLY A 129 -10.83 -25.18 3.61
CA GLY A 129 -11.50 -25.80 2.47
C GLY A 129 -12.87 -25.22 2.13
N GLU A 130 -13.41 -24.33 2.96
CA GLU A 130 -14.76 -23.76 2.78
C GLU A 130 -14.74 -22.38 2.12
N LYS A 131 -15.74 -22.10 1.28
CA LYS A 131 -16.01 -20.75 0.77
C LYS A 131 -16.84 -19.98 1.76
N GLY A 132 -16.45 -18.74 2.03
CA GLY A 132 -17.14 -17.95 3.01
C GLY A 132 -16.43 -16.68 3.42
N ALA A 133 -16.94 -16.08 4.48
CA ALA A 133 -16.35 -14.88 5.05
C ALA A 133 -16.69 -14.75 6.53
N ILE A 134 -15.90 -13.94 7.23
CA ILE A 134 -16.25 -13.44 8.56
C ILE A 134 -16.18 -11.92 8.51
N ILE A 135 -17.27 -11.24 8.88
CA ILE A 135 -17.34 -9.79 9.00
C ILE A 135 -17.64 -9.41 10.44
N HIS A 136 -16.74 -8.64 11.04
CA HIS A 136 -16.89 -8.03 12.34
C HIS A 136 -17.11 -6.52 12.22
N LEU A 137 -18.15 -6.02 12.89
CA LEU A 137 -18.47 -4.60 13.00
C LEU A 137 -19.19 -4.35 14.32
N ARG A 138 -18.86 -3.28 15.05
CA ARG A 138 -19.54 -2.87 16.29
C ARG A 138 -19.99 -1.42 16.20
N ASN A 139 -20.92 -1.02 17.06
CA ASN A 139 -21.24 0.40 17.22
C ASN A 139 -20.02 1.08 17.81
N THR A 140 -19.63 2.20 17.22
CA THR A 140 -18.50 3.03 17.62
C THR A 140 -18.98 4.49 17.69
N HIS A 141 -18.17 5.42 18.20
CA HIS A 141 -18.59 6.82 18.19
C HIS A 141 -18.84 7.29 16.75
N GLY A 142 -20.02 7.87 16.49
CA GLY A 142 -20.45 8.23 15.14
C GLY A 142 -20.95 7.07 14.27
N ASN A 143 -21.03 5.85 14.81
CA ASN A 143 -21.48 4.65 14.10
C ASN A 143 -22.73 4.02 14.75
N PRO A 144 -23.77 3.73 13.96
CA PRO A 144 -23.90 4.10 12.54
C PRO A 144 -24.43 5.50 12.34
N GLN A 145 -24.13 6.08 11.17
CA GLN A 145 -24.78 7.31 10.74
C GLN A 145 -26.21 7.08 10.23
N TYR A 146 -26.50 5.90 9.64
CA TYR A 146 -27.77 5.61 8.97
C TYR A 146 -28.50 4.31 9.44
N GLY A 147 -28.02 3.62 10.49
CA GLY A 147 -28.56 2.32 10.97
C GLY A 147 -28.11 1.91 12.38
N THR A 148 -28.14 0.61 12.74
CA THR A 148 -27.34 0.04 13.87
C THR A 148 -26.20 -0.82 13.31
N ALA A 149 -25.04 -0.92 13.97
CA ALA A 149 -23.92 -1.72 13.45
C ALA A 149 -24.34 -3.18 13.22
N THR A 150 -25.29 -3.68 14.01
CA THR A 150 -25.94 -4.97 13.80
C THR A 150 -26.66 -5.06 12.46
N GLN A 151 -27.40 -4.01 12.07
CA GLN A 151 -28.09 -3.95 10.78
C GLN A 151 -27.10 -3.89 9.63
N VAL A 152 -26.16 -2.93 9.65
CA VAL A 152 -25.16 -2.78 8.58
C VAL A 152 -24.35 -4.07 8.44
N ARG A 153 -23.89 -4.66 9.55
CA ARG A 153 -23.16 -5.94 9.53
C ARG A 153 -23.98 -7.08 8.91
N ARG A 154 -25.30 -7.11 9.12
CA ARG A 154 -26.19 -8.13 8.55
C ARG A 154 -26.39 -7.93 7.05
N GLU A 155 -26.62 -6.69 6.63
CA GLU A 155 -26.82 -6.34 5.21
C GLU A 155 -25.53 -6.60 4.42
N THR A 156 -24.38 -6.17 4.95
CA THR A 156 -23.07 -6.45 4.35
C THR A 156 -22.77 -7.96 4.34
N ALA A 157 -23.08 -8.72 5.40
CA ALA A 157 -22.94 -10.17 5.38
C ALA A 157 -23.77 -10.85 4.28
N LEU A 158 -25.01 -10.36 4.05
CA LEU A 158 -25.87 -10.86 2.99
C LEU A 158 -25.31 -10.53 1.60
N ASN A 159 -24.77 -9.33 1.41
CA ASN A 159 -24.14 -8.93 0.15
C ASN A 159 -22.86 -9.73 -0.13
N ILE A 160 -22.01 -9.94 0.89
CA ILE A 160 -20.84 -10.82 0.78
C ILE A 160 -21.27 -12.22 0.31
N GLY A 161 -22.24 -12.85 0.97
CA GLY A 161 -22.71 -14.19 0.60
C GLY A 161 -23.22 -14.28 -0.84
N ARG A 162 -23.97 -13.25 -1.30
CA ARG A 162 -24.43 -13.16 -2.69
C ARG A 162 -23.27 -13.03 -3.66
N MET A 163 -22.29 -12.18 -3.38
CA MET A 163 -21.14 -11.97 -4.25
C MET A 163 -20.24 -13.22 -4.33
N ILE A 164 -20.04 -13.94 -3.22
CA ILE A 164 -19.32 -15.23 -3.22
C ILE A 164 -20.05 -16.23 -4.12
N ARG A 165 -21.36 -16.40 -3.92
CA ARG A 165 -22.22 -17.28 -4.74
C ARG A 165 -22.17 -16.92 -6.23
N ASP A 166 -22.19 -15.62 -6.53
CA ASP A 166 -22.22 -15.10 -7.89
C ASP A 166 -20.82 -15.08 -8.55
N GLY A 167 -19.78 -15.55 -7.85
CA GLY A 167 -18.43 -15.75 -8.41
C GLY A 167 -17.56 -14.50 -8.48
N TYR A 168 -17.85 -13.46 -7.69
CA TYR A 168 -16.97 -12.30 -7.55
C TYR A 168 -15.69 -12.70 -6.81
N SER A 169 -14.57 -12.05 -7.13
CA SER A 169 -13.30 -12.29 -6.42
C SER A 169 -13.35 -11.74 -4.98
N ALA A 170 -12.56 -12.32 -4.09
CA ALA A 170 -12.48 -11.86 -2.71
C ALA A 170 -11.99 -10.40 -2.62
N THR A 171 -11.10 -9.96 -3.51
CA THR A 171 -10.61 -8.57 -3.53
C THR A 171 -11.73 -7.57 -3.87
N THR A 172 -12.59 -7.88 -4.85
CA THR A 172 -13.76 -7.07 -5.19
C THR A 172 -14.77 -7.04 -4.04
N ILE A 173 -14.99 -8.17 -3.38
CA ILE A 173 -15.90 -8.26 -2.23
C ILE A 173 -15.38 -7.39 -1.08
N VAL A 174 -14.09 -7.46 -0.74
CA VAL A 174 -13.49 -6.59 0.29
C VAL A 174 -13.65 -5.11 -0.06
N GLY A 175 -13.43 -4.72 -1.31
CA GLY A 175 -13.69 -3.36 -1.80
C GLY A 175 -15.13 -2.89 -1.56
N GLN A 176 -16.10 -3.74 -1.92
CA GLN A 176 -17.52 -3.48 -1.72
C GLN A 176 -17.89 -3.40 -0.22
N VAL A 177 -17.29 -4.24 0.63
CA VAL A 177 -17.46 -4.16 2.09
C VAL A 177 -16.97 -2.82 2.64
N PHE A 178 -15.82 -2.33 2.16
CA PHE A 178 -15.30 -1.03 2.56
C PHE A 178 -16.25 0.10 2.13
N LYS A 179 -16.80 0.04 0.92
CA LYS A 179 -17.81 0.99 0.45
C LYS A 179 -19.07 0.99 1.33
N GLU A 180 -19.66 -0.17 1.57
CA GLU A 180 -20.89 -0.28 2.36
C GLU A 180 -20.68 0.18 3.80
N VAL A 181 -19.65 -0.32 4.47
CA VAL A 181 -19.41 0.03 5.87
C VAL A 181 -19.01 1.51 6.03
N SER A 182 -18.21 2.08 5.12
CA SER A 182 -17.83 3.49 5.21
C SER A 182 -19.00 4.44 4.96
N ASN A 183 -19.91 4.09 4.04
CA ASN A 183 -21.10 4.89 3.77
C ASN A 183 -22.20 4.72 4.84
N ASP A 184 -22.45 3.50 5.28
CA ASP A 184 -23.66 3.17 6.05
C ASP A 184 -23.40 3.09 7.56
N ALA A 185 -22.20 2.65 7.96
CA ALA A 185 -21.80 2.54 9.37
C ALA A 185 -21.04 3.78 9.88
N GLY A 186 -20.48 4.63 9.02
CA GLY A 186 -19.62 5.74 9.46
C GLY A 186 -18.30 5.29 10.09
N GLU A 187 -17.99 3.99 10.12
CA GLU A 187 -16.63 3.50 10.33
C GLU A 187 -15.88 3.62 9.01
N LYS A 188 -15.34 4.83 8.79
CA LYS A 188 -14.87 5.25 7.48
C LYS A 188 -13.37 5.33 7.33
N TYR A 189 -12.55 5.25 8.38
CA TYR A 189 -11.10 5.41 8.21
C TYR A 189 -10.43 4.09 7.84
N GLY A 190 -9.71 4.08 6.71
CA GLY A 190 -9.07 2.88 6.19
C GLY A 190 -7.90 2.44 7.03
N GLY A 191 -7.91 1.19 7.51
CA GLY A 191 -6.75 0.53 8.13
C GLY A 191 -5.91 -0.30 7.16
N GLY A 192 -6.39 -0.48 5.92
CA GLY A 192 -5.73 -1.21 4.84
C GLY A 192 -6.39 -2.55 4.51
N ALA A 193 -6.03 -3.09 3.35
CA ALA A 193 -6.51 -4.38 2.87
C ALA A 193 -5.39 -5.18 2.20
N VAL A 194 -5.67 -6.46 1.98
CA VAL A 194 -4.71 -7.43 1.47
C VAL A 194 -5.35 -8.45 0.56
N ASN A 195 -4.60 -8.82 -0.45
CA ASN A 195 -4.78 -10.06 -1.18
C ASN A 195 -3.87 -11.13 -0.58
N LEU A 196 -4.49 -12.14 0.04
CA LEU A 196 -3.80 -13.17 0.82
C LEU A 196 -3.05 -14.17 -0.06
N VAL A 197 -3.54 -14.39 -1.29
CA VAL A 197 -2.91 -15.32 -2.23
C VAL A 197 -1.68 -14.66 -2.86
N ALA A 198 -1.82 -13.42 -3.33
CA ALA A 198 -0.76 -12.68 -4.01
C ALA A 198 0.25 -12.03 -3.05
N GLY A 199 -0.10 -11.85 -1.78
CA GLY A 199 0.74 -11.15 -0.80
C GLY A 199 0.89 -9.65 -1.10
N ILE A 200 -0.13 -9.04 -1.71
CA ILE A 200 -0.18 -7.61 -2.03
C ILE A 200 -1.09 -6.93 -1.01
N SER A 201 -0.63 -5.82 -0.45
CA SER A 201 -1.43 -4.99 0.45
C SER A 201 -1.48 -3.56 -0.05
N THR A 202 -2.42 -2.79 0.49
CA THR A 202 -2.50 -1.34 0.31
C THR A 202 -1.31 -0.59 0.94
N GLY A 203 -0.40 -1.27 1.65
CA GLY A 203 0.69 -0.62 2.38
C GLY A 203 0.17 0.54 3.24
N ASP A 204 0.85 1.67 3.13
CA ASP A 204 0.55 2.89 3.88
C ASP A 204 -0.41 3.86 3.16
N MET A 205 -1.09 3.42 2.08
CA MET A 205 -1.94 4.28 1.24
C MET A 205 -3.00 5.10 2.00
N PHE A 206 -3.49 4.58 3.12
CA PHE A 206 -4.53 5.21 3.93
C PHE A 206 -4.06 5.52 5.36
N THR A 207 -2.79 5.24 5.64
CA THR A 207 -2.17 5.53 6.94
C THR A 207 -1.88 7.03 7.01
N PRO A 208 -2.22 7.70 8.12
CA PRO A 208 -1.93 9.12 8.25
C PRO A 208 -0.45 9.36 8.55
N GLU A 209 0.05 10.55 8.17
CA GLU A 209 1.45 10.95 8.39
C GLU A 209 1.78 11.11 9.88
N GLU A 210 0.81 11.52 10.70
CA GLU A 210 0.99 11.73 12.14
C GLU A 210 0.46 10.55 12.96
N ILE A 211 1.26 10.08 13.91
CA ILE A 211 0.85 9.05 14.88
C ILE A 211 -0.32 9.59 15.73
N ASN A 212 -1.30 8.73 16.00
CA ASN A 212 -2.53 9.07 16.72
C ASN A 212 -3.45 10.06 16.00
N THR A 213 -3.47 10.03 14.66
CA THR A 213 -4.51 10.68 13.86
C THR A 213 -5.32 9.67 13.05
N THR A 214 -6.50 10.09 12.59
CA THR A 214 -7.36 9.23 11.76
C THR A 214 -6.77 8.99 10.38
N GLY A 215 -6.95 7.78 9.84
CA GLY A 215 -6.54 7.47 8.46
C GLY A 215 -7.40 8.17 7.41
N TYR A 216 -7.14 7.87 6.14
CA TYR A 216 -7.92 8.44 5.04
C TYR A 216 -9.37 7.90 5.05
N PRO A 217 -10.40 8.75 4.92
CA PRO A 217 -11.78 8.28 4.85
C PRO A 217 -12.07 7.54 3.55
N MET A 218 -12.53 6.30 3.65
CA MET A 218 -12.73 5.39 2.53
C MET A 218 -13.85 5.82 1.58
N ASN A 219 -14.80 6.61 2.06
CA ASN A 219 -15.92 7.14 1.29
C ASN A 219 -15.62 8.48 0.61
N GLU A 220 -14.38 8.97 0.65
CA GLU A 220 -13.98 10.23 0.03
C GLU A 220 -13.27 10.04 -1.32
N PRO A 221 -13.32 11.03 -2.23
CA PRO A 221 -12.57 11.03 -3.49
C PRO A 221 -11.05 10.97 -3.27
N TYR A 222 -10.37 9.97 -3.83
CA TYR A 222 -8.94 9.76 -3.63
C TYR A 222 -8.07 10.31 -4.77
N VAL A 223 -8.47 10.06 -6.02
CA VAL A 223 -7.73 10.46 -7.21
C VAL A 223 -8.68 10.74 -8.37
N LYS A 224 -8.30 11.67 -9.24
CA LYS A 224 -8.91 11.83 -10.58
C LYS A 224 -7.99 11.19 -11.61
N VAL A 225 -8.53 10.39 -12.52
CA VAL A 225 -7.78 9.74 -13.61
C VAL A 225 -8.43 9.99 -14.97
N CYS A 226 -7.62 10.24 -15.97
CA CYS A 226 -8.05 10.30 -17.36
C CYS A 226 -8.23 8.87 -17.91
N PRO A 227 -9.41 8.52 -18.44
CA PRO A 227 -9.65 7.16 -18.96
C PRO A 227 -8.90 6.86 -20.27
N ASN A 228 -8.39 7.88 -20.97
CA ASN A 228 -7.77 7.71 -22.28
C ASN A 228 -6.25 7.55 -22.21
N ASP A 229 -5.57 8.40 -21.43
CA ASP A 229 -4.11 8.49 -21.39
C ASP A 229 -3.51 8.14 -20.02
N GLY A 230 -4.35 7.90 -19.00
CA GLY A 230 -3.92 7.53 -17.66
C GLY A 230 -3.33 8.67 -16.84
N TRP A 231 -3.36 9.92 -17.31
CA TRP A 231 -2.97 11.06 -16.48
C TRP A 231 -3.82 11.10 -15.21
N SER A 232 -3.20 11.30 -14.05
CA SER A 232 -3.91 11.30 -12.78
C SER A 232 -3.37 12.36 -11.81
N SER A 233 -4.24 12.84 -10.93
CA SER A 233 -3.88 13.70 -9.80
C SER A 233 -4.62 13.25 -8.55
N GLY A 234 -3.90 13.14 -7.44
CA GLY A 234 -4.47 12.85 -6.11
C GLY A 234 -5.13 14.08 -5.48
N TYR A 235 -6.11 13.88 -4.62
CA TYR A 235 -6.69 14.96 -3.81
C TYR A 235 -5.71 15.44 -2.72
N PRO A 236 -5.72 16.73 -2.35
CA PRO A 236 -6.65 17.78 -2.81
C PRO A 236 -6.26 18.44 -4.14
N ALA A 237 -5.05 18.20 -4.68
CA ALA A 237 -4.58 18.84 -5.91
C ALA A 237 -5.51 18.57 -7.12
N ALA A 238 -6.17 17.41 -7.14
CA ALA A 238 -7.17 17.01 -8.13
C ALA A 238 -8.37 17.98 -8.25
N GLU A 239 -8.66 18.79 -7.23
CA GLU A 239 -9.72 19.80 -7.28
C GLU A 239 -9.49 20.84 -8.39
N ASN A 240 -8.24 21.08 -8.76
CA ASN A 240 -7.88 22.06 -9.80
C ASN A 240 -8.11 21.56 -11.24
N TYR A 241 -8.53 20.30 -11.42
CA TYR A 241 -8.63 19.67 -12.73
C TYR A 241 -10.01 19.05 -12.96
N ASP A 242 -10.78 19.60 -13.90
CA ASP A 242 -12.05 19.02 -14.35
C ASP A 242 -11.88 18.15 -15.61
N THR A 243 -10.86 18.46 -16.41
CA THR A 243 -10.50 17.74 -17.64
C THR A 243 -9.01 17.43 -17.64
N CYS A 244 -8.61 16.41 -18.40
CA CYS A 244 -7.22 16.05 -18.56
C CYS A 244 -6.46 17.19 -19.25
N PRO A 245 -5.32 17.64 -18.70
CA PRO A 245 -4.53 18.70 -19.30
C PRO A 245 -3.81 18.28 -20.60
N ILE A 246 -3.79 16.99 -20.93
CA ILE A 246 -3.13 16.44 -22.11
C ILE A 246 -4.08 16.34 -23.30
N ASP A 247 -5.27 15.73 -23.11
CA ASP A 247 -6.21 15.43 -24.20
C ASP A 247 -7.59 16.11 -24.06
N GLY A 248 -7.84 16.84 -22.96
CA GLY A 248 -9.10 17.53 -22.69
C GLY A 248 -10.27 16.63 -22.30
N ALA A 249 -10.05 15.33 -22.10
CA ALA A 249 -11.12 14.40 -21.73
C ALA A 249 -11.61 14.63 -20.28
N PRO A 250 -12.89 14.34 -19.97
CA PRO A 250 -13.38 14.43 -18.60
C PRO A 250 -12.68 13.42 -17.70
N LEU A 251 -12.25 13.87 -16.52
CA LEU A 251 -11.57 13.01 -15.55
C LEU A 251 -12.58 12.16 -14.77
N LYS A 252 -12.27 10.88 -14.57
CA LYS A 252 -13.02 9.98 -13.69
C LYS A 252 -12.54 10.16 -12.24
N VAL A 253 -13.46 10.39 -11.32
CA VAL A 253 -13.18 10.36 -9.88
C VAL A 253 -13.15 8.91 -9.42
N ILE A 254 -12.09 8.54 -8.70
CA ILE A 254 -11.93 7.25 -8.03
C ILE A 254 -11.99 7.52 -6.52
N TYR A 255 -12.90 6.83 -5.85
CA TYR A 255 -13.03 6.88 -4.38
C TYR A 255 -11.98 6.01 -3.70
N ALA A 256 -11.66 6.29 -2.44
CA ALA A 256 -10.64 5.54 -1.70
C ALA A 256 -10.94 4.03 -1.63
N TYR A 257 -12.21 3.61 -1.50
CA TYR A 257 -12.57 2.17 -1.54
C TYR A 257 -12.30 1.52 -2.91
N GLU A 258 -12.42 2.28 -4.01
CA GLU A 258 -12.09 1.80 -5.36
C GLU A 258 -10.56 1.70 -5.51
N ALA A 259 -9.83 2.73 -5.09
CA ALA A 259 -8.36 2.71 -5.08
C ALA A 259 -7.80 1.56 -4.24
N LEU A 260 -8.43 1.25 -3.10
CA LEU A 260 -8.12 0.08 -2.28
C LEU A 260 -8.32 -1.22 -3.06
N THR A 261 -9.46 -1.35 -3.75
CA THR A 261 -9.77 -2.55 -4.54
C THR A 261 -8.74 -2.76 -5.64
N ASP A 262 -8.41 -1.69 -6.36
CA ASP A 262 -7.42 -1.70 -7.44
C ASP A 262 -6.02 -2.05 -6.92
N ALA A 263 -5.64 -1.55 -5.74
CA ALA A 263 -4.32 -1.81 -5.16
C ALA A 263 -4.10 -3.27 -4.76
N ILE A 264 -5.15 -3.99 -4.36
CA ILE A 264 -5.04 -5.40 -3.93
C ILE A 264 -5.45 -6.40 -5.02
N THR A 265 -6.13 -5.95 -6.07
CA THR A 265 -6.61 -6.84 -7.14
C THR A 265 -5.52 -7.13 -8.15
N VAL A 266 -5.22 -8.41 -8.33
CA VAL A 266 -4.30 -8.89 -9.33
C VAL A 266 -5.03 -9.04 -10.67
N THR A 267 -4.85 -8.09 -11.57
CA THR A 267 -5.28 -8.18 -12.99
C THR A 267 -4.22 -8.86 -13.85
N GLN A 268 -4.49 -9.07 -15.15
CA GLN A 268 -3.46 -9.56 -16.08
C GLN A 268 -2.20 -8.67 -16.08
N ASP A 269 -2.39 -7.36 -15.86
CA ASP A 269 -1.33 -6.34 -15.86
C ASP A 269 -0.78 -5.98 -14.47
N SER A 270 -1.30 -6.60 -13.40
CA SER A 270 -0.89 -6.26 -12.04
C SER A 270 0.54 -6.68 -11.72
N VAL A 271 1.31 -5.75 -11.17
CA VAL A 271 2.69 -5.96 -10.72
C VAL A 271 2.78 -5.49 -9.27
N SER A 272 3.08 -6.41 -8.36
CA SER A 272 3.38 -6.07 -6.97
C SER A 272 4.79 -5.49 -6.91
N VAL A 273 4.94 -4.26 -6.45
CA VAL A 273 6.25 -3.62 -6.30
C VAL A 273 6.53 -3.41 -4.82
N SER A 274 7.64 -3.92 -4.32
CA SER A 274 8.13 -3.67 -2.96
C SER A 274 9.42 -2.89 -3.04
N VAL A 275 9.50 -1.77 -2.34
CA VAL A 275 10.66 -0.87 -2.36
C VAL A 275 11.37 -0.96 -1.01
N TYR A 276 12.69 -1.08 -1.05
CA TYR A 276 13.53 -1.24 0.13
C TYR A 276 14.73 -0.29 0.10
N GLY A 277 15.28 0.01 1.27
CA GLY A 277 16.56 0.70 1.42
C GLY A 277 16.47 2.23 1.48
N SER A 278 15.29 2.83 1.34
CA SER A 278 15.09 4.26 1.52
C SER A 278 13.65 4.56 1.93
N GLU A 279 13.48 5.35 2.99
CA GLU A 279 12.19 5.82 3.53
C GLU A 279 11.82 7.21 3.00
N THR A 280 12.33 7.58 1.81
CA THR A 280 12.04 8.90 1.23
C THR A 280 10.56 8.98 0.86
N PRO A 281 9.80 9.98 1.34
CA PRO A 281 8.39 10.13 1.00
C PRO A 281 8.15 10.17 -0.52
N GLY A 282 7.13 9.46 -1.02
CA GLY A 282 6.79 9.42 -2.45
C GLY A 282 7.67 8.51 -3.32
N LEU A 283 8.75 7.96 -2.76
CA LEU A 283 9.68 7.09 -3.49
C LEU A 283 9.03 5.75 -3.86
N SER A 284 8.26 5.18 -2.93
CA SER A 284 7.59 3.89 -3.10
C SER A 284 6.58 3.96 -4.24
N GLU A 285 5.75 4.99 -4.24
CA GLU A 285 4.68 5.24 -5.22
C GLU A 285 5.28 5.46 -6.61
N THR A 286 6.25 6.37 -6.72
CA THR A 286 6.87 6.68 -8.01
C THR A 286 7.63 5.49 -8.58
N THR A 287 8.34 4.74 -7.72
CA THR A 287 9.02 3.51 -8.14
C THR A 287 8.01 2.48 -8.62
N SER A 288 6.90 2.30 -7.90
CA SER A 288 5.83 1.36 -8.26
C SER A 288 5.31 1.63 -9.66
N GLU A 289 5.00 2.89 -9.99
CA GLU A 289 4.51 3.28 -11.32
C GLU A 289 5.54 3.06 -12.42
N VAL A 290 6.82 3.40 -12.19
CA VAL A 290 7.87 3.16 -13.18
C VAL A 290 8.11 1.66 -13.41
N VAL A 291 8.09 0.84 -12.35
CA VAL A 291 8.23 -0.62 -12.47
C VAL A 291 7.03 -1.21 -13.20
N LYS A 292 5.79 -0.85 -12.83
CA LYS A 292 4.57 -1.31 -13.53
C LYS A 292 4.61 -0.99 -15.01
N ALA A 293 4.95 0.26 -15.37
CA ALA A 293 5.08 0.67 -16.76
C ALA A 293 6.19 -0.12 -17.49
N SER A 294 7.32 -0.36 -16.83
CA SER A 294 8.41 -1.14 -17.40
C SER A 294 8.01 -2.60 -17.63
N VAL A 295 7.32 -3.22 -16.67
CA VAL A 295 6.87 -4.62 -16.78
C VAL A 295 5.76 -4.77 -17.83
N SER A 296 4.82 -3.83 -17.91
CA SER A 296 3.81 -3.81 -18.97
C SER A 296 4.45 -3.76 -20.36
N LYS A 297 5.53 -2.99 -20.52
CA LYS A 297 6.20 -2.82 -21.81
C LYS A 297 7.21 -3.92 -22.17
N TYR A 298 7.97 -4.41 -21.19
CA TYR A 298 9.12 -5.28 -21.43
C TYR A 298 9.03 -6.63 -20.70
N GLY A 299 7.94 -6.89 -19.98
CA GLY A 299 7.81 -8.04 -19.11
C GLY A 299 8.67 -7.95 -17.84
N TYR A 300 8.76 -9.06 -17.13
CA TYR A 300 9.50 -9.23 -15.87
C TYR A 300 11.03 -9.31 -16.07
N ASP A 301 11.61 -8.39 -16.84
CA ASP A 301 13.05 -8.31 -17.13
C ASP A 301 13.76 -7.32 -16.19
N ALA A 302 14.65 -7.83 -15.34
CA ALA A 302 15.37 -7.02 -14.36
C ALA A 302 16.24 -5.91 -14.97
N ASN A 303 16.79 -6.12 -16.18
CA ASN A 303 17.62 -5.11 -16.85
C ASN A 303 16.77 -3.95 -17.37
N ALA A 304 15.63 -4.26 -17.99
CA ALA A 304 14.68 -3.28 -18.49
C ALA A 304 14.08 -2.45 -17.35
N ILE A 305 13.74 -3.10 -16.22
CA ILE A 305 13.25 -2.44 -15.01
C ILE A 305 14.31 -1.49 -14.44
N ALA A 306 15.54 -1.97 -14.23
CA ALA A 306 16.64 -1.12 -13.74
C ALA A 306 16.91 0.06 -14.70
N GLY A 307 16.85 -0.18 -16.02
CA GLY A 307 16.99 0.87 -17.03
C GLY A 307 15.90 1.95 -16.94
N SER A 308 14.64 1.55 -16.78
CA SER A 308 13.50 2.46 -16.62
C SER A 308 13.62 3.29 -15.33
N LEU A 309 13.99 2.66 -14.22
CA LEU A 309 14.22 3.33 -12.93
C LEU A 309 15.38 4.34 -13.02
N ASN A 310 16.50 3.95 -13.63
CA ASN A 310 17.64 4.84 -13.83
C ASN A 310 17.30 6.03 -14.74
N LYS A 311 16.38 5.86 -15.70
CA LYS A 311 15.84 6.98 -16.49
C LYS A 311 14.98 7.91 -15.63
N GLY A 312 14.14 7.35 -14.75
CA GLY A 312 13.39 8.10 -13.74
C GLY A 312 14.29 8.92 -12.81
N ILE A 313 15.38 8.32 -12.33
CA ILE A 313 16.39 8.99 -11.50
C ILE A 313 17.05 10.14 -12.27
N ARG A 314 17.49 9.92 -13.52
CA ARG A 314 18.11 10.98 -14.35
C ARG A 314 17.18 12.15 -14.60
N ASN A 315 15.89 11.88 -14.77
CA ASN A 315 14.89 12.90 -15.08
C ASN A 315 14.33 13.59 -13.82
N GLY A 316 14.82 13.22 -12.63
CA GLY A 316 14.36 13.80 -11.37
C GLY A 316 12.97 13.35 -10.92
N LEU A 317 12.41 12.29 -11.54
CA LEU A 317 11.16 11.67 -11.10
C LEU A 317 11.39 10.88 -9.80
N ILE A 318 12.52 10.19 -9.72
CA ILE A 318 12.96 9.42 -8.55
C ILE A 318 14.14 10.15 -7.94
N VAL A 319 14.02 10.55 -6.66
CA VAL A 319 15.01 11.39 -5.98
C VAL A 319 15.58 10.71 -4.73
N SER A 320 16.71 11.25 -4.23
CA SER A 320 17.36 10.84 -2.98
C SER A 320 17.95 9.42 -2.94
N VAL A 321 18.02 8.75 -4.10
CA VAL A 321 18.56 7.40 -4.24
C VAL A 321 19.58 7.31 -5.36
N ASN A 322 20.52 6.37 -5.23
CA ASN A 322 21.54 6.09 -6.23
C ASN A 322 20.96 5.27 -7.40
N TYR A 323 21.73 5.18 -8.50
CA TYR A 323 21.39 4.29 -9.60
C TYR A 323 21.25 2.84 -9.14
N VAL A 324 20.29 2.13 -9.71
CA VAL A 324 20.00 0.72 -9.45
C VAL A 324 20.62 -0.16 -10.54
N GLU A 325 21.25 -1.25 -10.13
CA GLU A 325 21.73 -2.29 -11.03
C GLU A 325 20.69 -3.44 -11.14
N PRO A 326 20.74 -4.27 -12.19
CA PRO A 326 19.82 -5.40 -12.33
C PRO A 326 19.84 -6.37 -11.13
N LYS A 327 20.98 -6.49 -10.44
CA LYS A 327 21.12 -7.31 -9.22
C LYS A 327 20.34 -6.76 -8.02
N ASP A 328 20.00 -5.47 -8.04
CA ASP A 328 19.22 -4.78 -7.02
C ASP A 328 17.70 -4.91 -7.29
N ILE A 329 17.33 -5.60 -8.37
CA ILE A 329 15.95 -5.91 -8.75
C ILE A 329 15.70 -7.41 -8.54
N ASN A 330 14.78 -7.74 -7.65
CA ASN A 330 14.36 -9.11 -7.41
C ASN A 330 13.03 -9.38 -8.11
N VAL A 331 13.03 -10.22 -9.14
CA VAL A 331 11.83 -10.50 -9.93
C VAL A 331 11.28 -11.90 -9.64
N LYS A 332 10.02 -11.96 -9.19
CA LYS A 332 9.25 -13.20 -9.02
C LYS A 332 8.06 -13.17 -9.97
N ALA A 333 8.31 -13.48 -11.26
CA ALA A 333 7.30 -13.41 -12.31
C ALA A 333 6.06 -14.28 -12.02
N GLY A 334 6.24 -15.48 -11.47
CA GLY A 334 5.14 -16.37 -11.11
C GLY A 334 4.19 -15.82 -10.04
N SER A 335 4.70 -14.95 -9.16
CA SER A 335 3.92 -14.24 -8.14
C SER A 335 3.64 -12.78 -8.52
N LYS A 336 3.92 -12.42 -9.79
CA LYS A 336 3.81 -11.06 -10.32
C LYS A 336 4.48 -9.97 -9.47
N ALA A 337 5.55 -10.31 -8.76
CA ALA A 337 6.19 -9.43 -7.79
C ALA A 337 7.58 -8.98 -8.23
N VAL A 338 7.92 -7.73 -7.90
CA VAL A 338 9.21 -7.09 -8.13
C VAL A 338 9.64 -6.39 -6.84
N GLY A 339 10.79 -6.79 -6.29
CA GLY A 339 11.47 -6.07 -5.23
C GLY A 339 12.51 -5.12 -5.83
N VAL A 340 12.58 -3.89 -5.36
CA VAL A 340 13.58 -2.90 -5.75
C VAL A 340 14.35 -2.47 -4.50
N TYR A 341 15.67 -2.65 -4.51
CA TYR A 341 16.55 -2.26 -3.42
C TYR A 341 17.33 -0.99 -3.79
N TYR A 342 16.98 0.13 -3.17
CA TYR A 342 17.72 1.37 -3.36
C TYR A 342 18.87 1.52 -2.38
N THR A 343 19.92 2.20 -2.84
CA THR A 343 20.93 2.78 -1.96
C THR A 343 20.64 4.27 -1.80
N PRO A 344 20.38 4.78 -0.59
CA PRO A 344 20.09 6.20 -0.38
C PRO A 344 21.36 7.04 -0.63
N LEU A 345 21.18 8.26 -1.12
CA LEU A 345 22.30 9.18 -1.34
C LEU A 345 22.74 9.84 -0.03
N PRO A 346 24.05 9.99 0.22
CA PRO A 346 24.55 10.68 1.41
C PRO A 346 24.25 12.19 1.35
N ASP A 347 24.26 12.82 2.53
CA ASP A 347 24.25 14.28 2.73
C ASP A 347 23.06 15.03 2.11
N GLY A 348 21.89 14.41 2.03
CA GLY A 348 20.66 15.04 1.55
C GLY A 348 20.67 15.37 0.04
N ARG A 349 21.52 14.72 -0.74
CA ARG A 349 21.55 14.89 -2.20
C ARG A 349 20.28 14.34 -2.83
N THR A 350 19.69 15.12 -3.72
CA THR A 350 18.46 14.74 -4.44
C THR A 350 18.72 13.90 -5.70
N SER A 351 19.93 13.92 -6.24
CA SER A 351 20.30 13.17 -7.45
C SER A 351 21.72 12.56 -7.35
N PRO A 352 21.97 11.39 -7.96
CA PRO A 352 23.30 10.79 -7.95
C PRO A 352 24.33 11.71 -8.62
N PRO A 353 25.62 11.64 -8.20
CA PRO A 353 26.67 12.32 -8.93
C PRO A 353 26.66 11.88 -10.40
N TRP A 354 26.70 12.84 -11.31
CA TRP A 354 26.70 12.57 -12.74
C TRP A 354 27.88 11.65 -13.10
N ASN A 355 27.55 10.52 -13.73
CA ASN A 355 28.57 9.68 -14.37
C ASN A 355 28.95 10.35 -15.70
N LEU A 356 29.75 11.40 -15.62
CA LEU A 356 30.25 12.09 -16.81
C LEU A 356 31.25 11.18 -17.53
N PRO A 357 31.15 11.02 -18.86
CA PRO A 357 32.20 10.37 -19.66
C PRO A 357 33.49 11.20 -19.74
N VAL A 358 33.57 12.29 -18.98
CA VAL A 358 34.69 13.22 -18.92
C VAL A 358 35.21 13.19 -17.49
N SER A 359 36.45 12.73 -17.30
CA SER A 359 37.08 12.67 -15.97
C SER A 359 37.03 14.05 -15.31
N SER A 360 36.76 14.08 -14.00
CA SER A 360 36.80 15.30 -13.17
C SER A 360 38.06 16.14 -13.39
N PHE A 361 39.19 15.48 -13.67
CA PHE A 361 40.46 16.11 -14.05
C PHE A 361 40.38 17.08 -15.24
N VAL A 362 39.57 16.78 -16.26
CA VAL A 362 39.41 17.63 -17.46
C VAL A 362 38.56 18.86 -17.15
N LEU A 363 37.56 18.72 -16.27
CA LEU A 363 36.75 19.84 -15.80
C LEU A 363 37.55 20.76 -14.87
N ASP A 364 38.40 20.20 -14.01
CA ASP A 364 39.32 20.97 -13.17
C ASP A 364 40.34 21.73 -14.03
N ILE A 365 40.84 21.15 -15.12
CA ILE A 365 41.72 21.84 -16.08
C ILE A 365 40.99 23.00 -16.76
N LEU A 366 39.75 22.82 -17.21
CA LEU A 366 38.98 23.88 -17.87
C LEU A 366 38.63 25.04 -16.91
N GLY A 367 38.24 24.72 -15.68
CA GLY A 367 38.03 25.72 -14.62
C GLY A 367 39.32 26.46 -14.25
N SER A 368 40.45 25.76 -14.23
CA SER A 368 41.77 26.35 -13.97
C SER A 368 42.22 27.29 -15.11
N ILE A 369 41.93 26.95 -16.36
CA ILE A 369 42.28 27.78 -17.54
C ILE A 369 41.48 29.09 -17.54
N GLN A 370 40.16 29.05 -17.24
CA GLN A 370 39.36 30.28 -17.12
C GLN A 370 39.87 31.18 -15.98
N THR A 371 40.29 30.58 -14.86
CA THR A 371 40.84 31.33 -13.72
C THR A 371 42.21 31.95 -14.05
N ALA A 372 43.07 31.24 -14.79
CA ALA A 372 44.36 31.74 -15.23
C ALA A 372 44.25 32.93 -16.21
N ILE A 373 43.31 32.88 -17.16
CA ILE A 373 43.05 34.00 -18.08
C ILE A 373 42.55 35.24 -17.31
N GLY A 374 41.68 35.05 -16.32
CA GLY A 374 41.22 36.13 -15.45
C GLY A 374 42.36 36.80 -14.68
N ILE A 375 43.29 36.02 -14.13
CA ILE A 375 44.46 36.53 -13.41
C ILE A 375 45.41 37.29 -14.34
N ILE A 376 45.65 36.80 -15.56
CA ILE A 376 46.50 37.50 -16.54
C ILE A 376 45.90 38.86 -16.94
N LEU A 377 44.58 38.93 -17.13
CA LEU A 377 43.90 40.20 -17.44
C LEU A 377 44.00 41.20 -16.28
N VAL A 378 43.83 40.75 -15.03
CA VAL A 378 44.01 41.61 -13.85
C VAL A 378 45.45 42.10 -13.73
N LEU A 379 46.44 41.23 -13.95
CA LEU A 379 47.84 41.62 -13.94
C LEU A 379 48.18 42.63 -15.03
N LEU A 380 47.64 42.49 -16.24
CA LEU A 380 47.81 43.45 -17.33
C LEU A 380 47.20 44.82 -17.00
N VAL A 381 46.04 44.85 -16.34
CA VAL A 381 45.41 46.11 -15.87
C VAL A 381 46.26 46.77 -14.77
N ILE A 382 46.81 45.99 -13.85
CA ILE A 382 47.73 46.50 -12.81
C ILE A 382 49.04 47.03 -13.43
N PHE A 383 49.58 46.32 -14.42
CA PHE A 383 50.79 46.74 -15.12
C PHE A 383 50.56 48.04 -15.91
N ARG A 384 49.43 48.14 -16.62
CA ARG A 384 49.02 49.36 -17.35
C ARG A 384 48.84 50.55 -16.42
N SER A 385 48.20 50.35 -15.26
CA SER A 385 47.97 51.43 -14.29
C SER A 385 49.25 51.88 -13.57
N ARG A 386 50.22 50.98 -13.34
CA ARG A 386 51.54 51.34 -12.82
C ARG A 386 52.43 52.04 -13.86
N LEU A 387 52.41 51.59 -15.13
CA LEU A 387 53.09 52.26 -16.24
C LEU A 387 52.58 53.69 -16.46
N LEU A 388 51.25 53.89 -16.45
CA LEU A 388 50.66 55.22 -16.59
C LEU A 388 51.03 56.15 -15.43
N LYS A 389 51.05 55.65 -14.18
CA LYS A 389 51.54 56.42 -13.02
C LYS A 389 53.03 56.73 -13.09
N SER A 390 53.84 55.85 -13.68
CA SER A 390 55.29 56.08 -13.89
C SER A 390 55.56 57.13 -14.97
N PHE A 391 54.70 57.24 -15.99
CA PHE A 391 54.84 58.25 -17.04
C PHE A 391 54.23 59.62 -16.69
N GLN A 392 53.33 59.68 -15.71
CA GLN A 392 52.75 60.93 -15.19
C GLN A 392 53.55 61.56 -14.03
N LYS A 393 54.59 60.88 -13.51
CA LYS A 393 55.60 61.49 -12.64
C LYS A 393 56.82 61.88 -13.47
N LYS A 394 56.72 63.00 -14.17
CA LYS A 394 57.86 63.80 -14.63
C LYS A 394 57.62 65.25 -14.27
#